data_AF-A0A2H9QMU7-F1
#
_entry.id   AF-A0A2H9QMU7-F1
#
_cell.length_a   1.000
_cell.length_b   1.000
_cell.length_c   1.000
_cell.angle_alpha   90.00
_cell.angle_beta   90.00
_cell.angle_gamma   90.00
#
_symmetry.space_group_name_H-M   'P 1'
#
loop_
_entity.id
_entity.type
_entity.pdbx_description
1 polymer ?
#
loop_
_entity_poly.entity_id
_entity_poly.type
_entity_poly.pdbx_seq_one_letter_code
_entity_poly.pdbx_strand_id
1 'polypeptide(L)'
;MWVSNAGQDGFSTQNTDCELYISEDGVKWKRKAKLNFDKDFLVWHLEVREKNNKYFMLFSGRRKMGENGLSLYCAKSKDGINWEINEETLIQNSEIFPLIYKPSFIFHEGKIKIWYSTMSNTKEWKNWYTERPLDVFN
;
A
#
# COMPACT_ATOMS: atom_id res chain seq x y z
N MET A 1 12.93 5.28 0.06
CA MET A 1 11.50 5.62 -0.09
C MET A 1 10.91 4.77 -1.19
N TRP A 2 9.85 4.04 -0.88
CA TRP A 2 9.02 3.35 -1.87
C TRP A 2 7.93 4.32 -2.34
N VAL A 3 7.63 4.30 -3.64
CA VAL A 3 6.73 5.28 -4.26
C VAL A 3 5.81 4.55 -5.23
N SER A 4 4.52 4.91 -5.23
CA SER A 4 3.64 4.63 -6.38
C SER A 4 3.71 5.80 -7.35
N ASN A 5 3.92 5.49 -8.63
CA ASN A 5 4.08 6.43 -9.71
C ASN A 5 2.93 6.25 -10.72
N ALA A 6 2.03 7.22 -10.74
CA ALA A 6 0.88 7.26 -11.64
C ALA A 6 1.20 7.84 -13.03
N GLY A 7 2.46 8.22 -13.28
CA GLY A 7 2.86 8.86 -14.53
C GLY A 7 2.20 10.23 -14.73
N GLN A 8 2.07 10.63 -16.00
CA GLN A 8 1.50 11.95 -16.37
C GLN A 8 -0.02 12.02 -16.20
N ASP A 9 -0.70 10.86 -16.27
CA ASP A 9 -2.16 10.79 -16.16
C ASP A 9 -2.66 10.99 -14.73
N GLY A 10 -1.76 10.89 -13.74
CA GLY A 10 -2.08 11.11 -12.33
C GLY A 10 -3.29 10.30 -11.90
N PHE A 11 -4.29 10.96 -11.32
CA PHE A 11 -5.52 10.31 -10.83
C PHE A 11 -6.31 9.54 -11.91
N SER A 12 -6.14 9.88 -13.18
CA SER A 12 -6.84 9.24 -14.30
C SER A 12 -6.14 7.99 -14.83
N THR A 13 -4.95 7.66 -14.31
CA THR A 13 -4.18 6.52 -14.79
C THR A 13 -4.92 5.20 -14.64
N GLN A 14 -4.69 4.29 -15.58
CA GLN A 14 -5.10 2.88 -15.49
C GLN A 14 -3.94 1.97 -15.08
N ASN A 15 -2.75 2.55 -14.86
CA ASN A 15 -1.56 1.81 -14.46
C ASN A 15 -0.67 2.62 -13.51
N THR A 16 -0.12 1.96 -12.51
CA THR A 16 0.80 2.56 -11.57
C THR A 16 2.04 1.70 -11.49
N ASP A 17 3.21 2.33 -11.56
CA ASP A 17 4.47 1.66 -11.30
C ASP A 17 4.88 1.88 -9.84
N CYS A 18 5.39 0.84 -9.18
CA CYS A 18 6.01 1.01 -7.87
C CYS A 18 7.54 1.07 -8.02
N GLU A 19 8.17 2.01 -7.32
CA GLU A 19 9.60 2.29 -7.45
C GLU A 19 10.27 2.48 -6.09
N LEU A 20 11.57 2.14 -5.98
CA LEU A 20 12.41 2.42 -4.83
C LEU A 20 13.39 3.54 -5.14
N TYR A 21 13.35 4.59 -4.34
CA TYR A 21 14.28 5.71 -4.35
C TYR A 21 15.16 5.70 -3.10
N ILE A 22 16.41 6.13 -3.24
CA ILE A 22 17.35 6.31 -2.13
C ILE A 22 17.86 7.74 -2.10
N SER A 23 18.20 8.20 -0.91
CA SER A 23 18.74 9.52 -0.64
C SER A 23 19.73 9.42 0.51
N GLU A 24 20.77 10.25 0.46
CA GLU A 24 21.78 10.39 1.52
C GLU A 24 21.47 11.59 2.43
N ASP A 25 20.67 12.55 1.95
CA ASP A 25 20.39 13.83 2.62
C ASP A 25 18.89 14.07 2.90
N GLY A 26 18.01 13.17 2.45
CA GLY A 26 16.55 13.30 2.54
C GLY A 26 15.92 14.28 1.55
N VAL A 27 16.73 14.96 0.72
CA VAL A 27 16.29 16.02 -0.20
C VAL A 27 16.51 15.62 -1.66
N LYS A 28 17.69 15.09 -1.98
CA LYS A 28 18.05 14.59 -3.31
C LYS A 28 17.80 13.09 -3.37
N TRP A 29 16.95 12.69 -4.30
CA TRP A 29 16.54 11.30 -4.45
C TRP A 29 16.98 10.75 -5.81
N LYS A 30 17.53 9.53 -5.81
CA LYS A 30 17.85 8.78 -7.02
C LYS A 30 17.06 7.49 -7.05
N ARG A 31 16.49 7.15 -8.21
CA ARG A 31 15.80 5.87 -8.40
C ARG A 31 16.84 4.75 -8.27
N LYS A 32 16.61 3.82 -7.35
CA LYS A 32 17.42 2.62 -7.15
C LYS A 32 16.91 1.47 -8.00
N ALA A 33 15.60 1.23 -8.00
CA ALA A 33 14.99 0.11 -8.72
C ALA A 33 13.51 0.38 -9.02
N LYS A 34 13.00 -0.28 -10.07
CA LYS A 34 11.56 -0.55 -10.21
C LYS A 34 11.23 -1.79 -9.38
N LEU A 35 10.11 -1.79 -8.66
CA LEU A 35 9.71 -2.96 -7.89
C LEU A 35 9.22 -4.07 -8.82
N ASN A 36 9.61 -5.30 -8.52
CA ASN A 36 8.96 -6.48 -9.07
C ASN A 36 7.71 -6.73 -8.21
N PHE A 37 6.60 -6.19 -8.69
CA PHE A 37 5.30 -6.12 -8.03
C PHE A 37 4.25 -6.64 -9.01
N ASP A 38 3.18 -7.27 -8.51
CA ASP A 38 2.13 -7.80 -9.38
C ASP A 38 1.52 -6.69 -10.24
N LYS A 39 1.53 -6.88 -11.55
CA LYS A 39 1.08 -5.91 -12.53
C LYS A 39 -0.45 -5.87 -12.63
N ASP A 40 -1.15 -6.79 -11.99
CA ASP A 40 -2.62 -6.81 -11.97
C ASP A 40 -3.19 -5.83 -10.96
N PHE A 41 -2.36 -5.25 -10.09
CA PHE A 41 -2.77 -4.21 -9.16
C PHE A 41 -2.53 -2.80 -9.71
N LEU A 42 -3.48 -1.92 -9.43
CA LEU A 42 -3.29 -0.48 -9.43
C LEU A 42 -3.07 -0.05 -7.98
N VAL A 43 -1.82 0.26 -7.64
CA VAL A 43 -1.38 0.66 -6.30
C VAL A 43 -1.39 2.18 -6.21
N TRP A 44 -2.07 2.73 -5.22
CA TRP A 44 -2.22 4.18 -5.12
C TRP A 44 -1.38 4.79 -3.98
N HIS A 45 -1.53 4.26 -2.77
CA HIS A 45 -0.71 4.65 -1.63
C HIS A 45 -0.12 3.42 -0.97
N LEU A 46 1.13 3.54 -0.54
CA LEU A 46 1.84 2.46 0.14
C LEU A 46 2.60 3.01 1.33
N GLU A 47 2.76 2.16 2.35
CA GLU A 47 3.71 2.35 3.44
C GLU A 47 4.54 1.07 3.57
N VAL A 48 5.85 1.23 3.79
CA VAL A 48 6.77 0.12 4.02
C VAL A 48 7.44 0.27 5.38
N ARG A 49 7.53 -0.82 6.13
CA ARG A 49 8.29 -0.95 7.38
C ARG A 49 9.26 -2.10 7.29
N GLU A 50 10.45 -1.92 7.86
CA GLU A 50 11.41 -3.00 8.05
C GLU A 50 11.28 -3.59 9.46
N LYS A 51 11.34 -4.92 9.56
CA LYS A 51 11.46 -5.65 10.83
C LYS A 51 12.21 -6.96 10.60
N ASN A 52 13.22 -7.23 11.43
CA ASN A 52 14.02 -8.45 11.38
C ASN A 52 14.58 -8.76 9.96
N ASN A 53 15.17 -7.76 9.31
CA ASN A 53 15.72 -7.85 7.94
C ASN A 53 14.70 -8.28 6.87
N LYS A 54 13.41 -8.00 7.10
CA LYS A 54 12.33 -8.18 6.13
C LYS A 54 11.54 -6.89 6.01
N TYR A 55 11.02 -6.65 4.82
CA TYR A 55 10.18 -5.51 4.51
C TYR A 55 8.72 -5.96 4.44
N PHE A 56 7.85 -5.13 5.00
CA PHE A 56 6.41 -5.34 5.03
C PHE A 56 5.75 -4.10 4.46
N MET A 57 4.80 -4.29 3.56
CA MET A 57 4.08 -3.21 2.90
C MET A 57 2.60 -3.33 3.21
N LEU A 58 1.98 -2.19 3.55
CA LEU A 58 0.54 -2.02 3.37
C LEU A 58 0.32 -1.12 2.17
N PHE A 59 -0.63 -1.46 1.32
CA PHE A 59 -0.94 -0.63 0.16
C PHE A 59 -2.44 -0.55 -0.11
N SER A 60 -2.90 0.67 -0.36
CA SER A 60 -4.21 0.97 -0.92
C SER A 60 -4.14 0.74 -2.42
N GLY A 61 -5.02 -0.11 -2.94
CA GLY A 61 -5.04 -0.46 -4.34
C GLY A 61 -6.31 -1.18 -4.75
N ARG A 62 -6.36 -1.58 -6.01
CA ARG A 62 -7.40 -2.46 -6.56
C ARG A 62 -6.81 -3.36 -7.63
N ARG A 63 -7.43 -4.52 -7.85
CA ARG A 63 -7.17 -5.27 -9.08
C ARG A 63 -7.73 -4.52 -10.29
N LYS A 64 -7.00 -4.55 -11.41
CA LYS A 64 -7.39 -3.87 -12.66
C LYS A 64 -8.70 -4.39 -13.24
N MET A 65 -9.00 -5.67 -13.03
CA MET A 65 -10.27 -6.29 -13.40
C MET A 65 -11.08 -6.64 -12.15
N GLY A 66 -12.37 -6.31 -12.16
CA GLY A 66 -13.33 -6.83 -11.19
C GLY A 66 -13.49 -6.04 -9.89
N GLU A 67 -12.65 -5.04 -9.62
CA GLU A 67 -12.74 -4.25 -8.39
C GLU A 67 -13.06 -2.77 -8.64
N ASN A 68 -14.12 -2.31 -7.97
CA ASN A 68 -14.45 -0.89 -7.86
C ASN A 68 -13.91 -0.34 -6.54
N GLY A 69 -13.39 0.89 -6.56
CA GLY A 69 -12.84 1.56 -5.38
C GLY A 69 -11.43 1.09 -5.02
N LEU A 70 -10.96 1.38 -3.80
CA LEU A 70 -9.64 1.00 -3.30
C LEU A 70 -9.77 0.26 -1.97
N SER A 71 -9.19 -0.92 -1.89
CA SER A 71 -9.09 -1.73 -0.68
C SER A 71 -7.65 -1.69 -0.12
N LEU A 72 -7.48 -2.15 1.11
CA LEU A 72 -6.16 -2.29 1.72
C LEU A 72 -5.66 -3.73 1.57
N TYR A 73 -4.45 -3.86 1.05
CA TYR A 73 -3.73 -5.11 0.87
C TYR A 73 -2.41 -5.08 1.61
N CYS A 74 -1.74 -6.23 1.68
CA CYS A 74 -0.42 -6.33 2.26
C CYS A 74 0.54 -7.16 1.40
N ALA A 75 1.84 -6.91 1.56
CA ALA A 75 2.89 -7.64 0.88
C ALA A 75 4.14 -7.74 1.75
N LYS A 76 5.00 -8.70 1.46
CA LYS A 76 6.30 -8.87 2.10
C LYS A 76 7.43 -8.94 1.08
N SER A 77 8.64 -8.58 1.50
CA SER A 77 9.84 -8.67 0.69
C SER A 77 11.07 -8.94 1.56
N LYS A 78 12.05 -9.66 1.01
CA LYS A 78 13.37 -9.89 1.65
C LYS A 78 14.40 -8.83 1.26
N ASP A 79 14.22 -8.15 0.13
CA ASP A 79 15.21 -7.24 -0.46
C ASP A 79 14.65 -5.83 -0.74
N GLY A 80 13.36 -5.62 -0.52
CA GLY A 80 12.65 -4.37 -0.77
C GLY A 80 12.38 -4.10 -2.25
N ILE A 81 12.69 -5.04 -3.15
CA ILE A 81 12.54 -4.93 -4.61
C ILE A 81 11.57 -5.98 -5.14
N ASN A 82 11.69 -7.24 -4.71
CA ASN A 82 10.81 -8.34 -5.08
C ASN A 82 9.74 -8.53 -4.00
N TRP A 83 8.48 -8.34 -4.36
CA TRP A 83 7.37 -8.33 -3.42
C TRP A 83 6.41 -9.50 -3.64
N GLU A 84 6.09 -10.19 -2.55
CA GLU A 84 5.07 -11.24 -2.47
C GLU A 84 3.80 -10.60 -1.88
N ILE A 85 2.74 -10.50 -2.69
CA ILE A 85 1.46 -9.90 -2.28
C ILE A 85 0.58 -10.98 -1.66
N ASN A 86 -0.09 -10.67 -0.56
CA ASN A 86 -1.22 -11.46 -0.10
C ASN A 86 -2.45 -11.08 -0.94
N GLU A 87 -3.02 -12.05 -1.65
CA GLU A 87 -4.15 -11.84 -2.56
C GLU A 87 -5.44 -11.48 -1.83
N GLU A 88 -5.54 -11.80 -0.54
CA GLU A 88 -6.69 -11.44 0.29
C GLU A 88 -6.60 -9.96 0.72
N THR A 89 -7.74 -9.27 0.65
CA THR A 89 -7.85 -7.92 1.20
C THR A 89 -7.68 -7.94 2.71
N LEU A 90 -6.77 -7.13 3.22
CA LEU A 90 -6.62 -6.89 4.65
C LEU A 90 -7.81 -6.09 5.21
N ILE A 91 -8.26 -5.11 4.44
CA ILE A 91 -9.49 -4.34 4.71
C ILE A 91 -10.18 -4.11 3.37
N GLN A 92 -11.36 -4.71 3.21
CA GLN A 92 -12.20 -4.56 2.03
C GLN A 92 -12.94 -3.21 2.08
N ASN A 93 -13.02 -2.53 0.94
CA ASN A 93 -13.86 -1.35 0.79
C ASN A 93 -15.36 -1.69 0.82
N SER A 94 -16.23 -0.68 0.78
CA SER A 94 -17.68 -0.90 0.71
C SER A 94 -18.36 0.17 -0.14
N GLU A 95 -19.66 -0.01 -0.41
CA GLU A 95 -20.47 1.02 -1.08
C GLU A 95 -20.51 2.34 -0.30
N ILE A 96 -20.50 2.25 1.04
CA ILE A 96 -20.49 3.42 1.92
C ILE A 96 -19.11 4.07 1.92
N PHE A 97 -18.04 3.27 1.97
CA PHE A 97 -16.65 3.70 2.00
C PHE A 97 -15.85 3.09 0.84
N PRO A 98 -16.01 3.62 -0.38
CA PRO A 98 -15.41 3.01 -1.58
C PRO A 98 -13.89 3.16 -1.66
N LEU A 99 -13.31 4.14 -0.96
CA LEU A 99 -11.86 4.37 -0.97
C LEU A 99 -11.29 4.16 0.42
N ILE A 100 -10.47 3.13 0.59
CA ILE A 100 -9.54 2.97 1.71
C ILE A 100 -8.18 3.51 1.26
N TYR A 101 -7.55 4.35 2.08
CA TYR A 101 -6.52 5.26 1.62
C TYR A 101 -5.46 5.55 2.69
N LYS A 102 -4.24 5.92 2.26
CA LYS A 102 -3.12 6.38 3.11
C LYS A 102 -2.93 5.54 4.39
N PRO A 103 -2.69 4.23 4.26
CA PRO A 103 -2.43 3.41 5.43
C PRO A 103 -1.12 3.84 6.11
N SER A 104 -1.09 3.67 7.43
CA SER A 104 0.13 3.68 8.23
C SER A 104 0.07 2.60 9.28
N PHE A 105 1.23 2.00 9.63
CA PHE A 105 1.23 0.93 10.60
C PHE A 105 2.50 0.82 11.44
N ILE A 106 2.36 0.19 12.60
CA ILE A 106 3.48 -0.21 13.46
C ILE A 106 3.32 -1.65 13.90
N PHE A 107 4.44 -2.28 14.24
CA PHE A 107 4.47 -3.54 14.95
C PHE A 107 4.42 -3.29 16.46
N HIS A 108 3.51 -3.94 17.17
CA HIS A 108 3.38 -3.78 18.62
C HIS A 108 2.76 -5.02 19.24
N GLU A 109 3.39 -5.57 20.29
CA GLU A 109 2.84 -6.68 21.10
C GLU A 109 2.31 -7.88 20.27
N GLY A 110 3.09 -8.33 19.28
CA GLY A 110 2.69 -9.46 18.44
C GLY A 110 1.55 -9.17 17.46
N LYS A 111 1.23 -7.90 17.23
CA LYS A 111 0.22 -7.44 16.27
C LYS A 111 0.77 -6.35 15.35
N ILE A 112 0.01 -6.04 14.31
CA ILE A 112 0.08 -4.74 13.64
C ILE A 112 -1.05 -3.83 14.09
N LYS A 113 -0.70 -2.58 14.34
CA LYS A 113 -1.63 -1.47 14.58
C LYS A 113 -1.68 -0.63 13.31
N ILE A 114 -2.86 -0.43 12.76
CA ILE A 114 -3.07 0.18 11.45
C ILE A 114 -3.96 1.42 11.60
N TRP A 115 -3.51 2.53 11.05
CA TRP A 115 -4.33 3.72 10.80
C TRP A 115 -4.54 3.86 9.32
N TYR A 116 -5.75 4.24 8.90
CA TYR A 116 -6.06 4.46 7.50
C TYR A 116 -7.19 5.47 7.37
N SER A 117 -7.25 6.13 6.21
CA SER A 117 -8.35 7.02 5.88
C SER A 117 -9.37 6.30 5.01
N THR A 118 -10.63 6.69 5.10
CA THR A 118 -11.64 6.35 4.10
C THR A 118 -12.31 7.60 3.55
N MET A 119 -12.69 7.57 2.28
CA MET A 119 -13.62 8.53 1.72
C MET A 119 -14.98 7.86 1.55
N SER A 120 -16.05 8.47 2.05
CA SER A 120 -17.42 7.99 1.83
C SER A 120 -17.88 8.21 0.39
N ASN A 121 -18.98 7.57 -0.01
CA ASN A 121 -19.67 7.87 -1.26
C ASN A 121 -20.18 9.33 -1.33
N THR A 122 -20.44 9.97 -0.19
CA THR A 122 -20.76 11.40 -0.04
C THR A 122 -19.53 12.32 0.03
N LYS A 123 -18.33 11.80 -0.20
CA LYS A 123 -17.04 12.55 -0.22
C LYS A 123 -16.55 13.04 1.14
N GLU A 124 -17.02 12.48 2.25
CA GLU A 124 -16.50 12.75 3.57
C GLU A 124 -15.25 11.91 3.86
N TRP A 125 -14.20 12.53 4.40
CA TRP A 125 -12.98 11.84 4.83
C TRP A 125 -13.04 11.52 6.32
N LYS A 126 -12.74 10.26 6.67
CA LYS A 126 -12.66 9.76 8.04
C LYS A 126 -11.35 9.01 8.25
N ASN A 127 -10.82 9.05 9.47
CA ASN A 127 -9.66 8.24 9.86
C ASN A 127 -10.12 7.12 10.80
N TRP A 128 -9.51 5.96 10.62
CA TRP A 128 -9.84 4.74 11.34
C TRP A 128 -8.59 4.12 11.94
N TYR A 129 -8.83 3.26 12.91
CA TYR A 129 -7.82 2.44 13.58
C TYR A 129 -8.28 0.99 13.59
N THR A 130 -7.37 0.05 13.37
CA THR A 130 -7.61 -1.37 13.61
C THR A 130 -6.34 -2.12 13.99
N GLU A 131 -6.51 -3.31 14.55
CA GLU A 131 -5.41 -4.23 14.86
C GLU A 131 -5.60 -5.54 14.11
N ARG A 132 -4.49 -6.15 13.71
CA ARG A 132 -4.46 -7.48 13.11
C ARG A 132 -3.29 -8.29 13.67
N PRO A 133 -3.38 -9.63 13.73
CA PRO A 133 -2.21 -10.44 14.04
C PRO A 133 -1.15 -10.30 12.94
N LEU A 134 0.10 -10.70 13.24
CA LEU A 134 1.21 -10.56 12.29
C LEU A 134 1.13 -11.52 11.10
N ASP A 135 0.34 -12.57 11.22
CA ASP A 135 0.16 -13.60 10.20
C ASP A 135 -0.57 -13.12 8.95
N VAL A 136 -1.16 -11.91 8.97
CA VAL A 136 -1.74 -11.30 7.77
C VAL A 136 -0.74 -11.15 6.61
N PHE A 137 0.57 -11.10 6.90
CA PHE A 137 1.62 -11.05 5.88
C PHE A 137 2.09 -12.45 5.43
N ASN A 138 1.49 -13.54 5.90
CA ASN A 138 1.91 -14.91 5.55
C ASN A 138 1.39 -15.34 4.20
#